data_AF-A0A379VU04-F1
#
_entry.id   AF-A0A379VU04-F1
#
_cell.length_a   1.000
_cell.length_b   1.000
_cell.length_c   1.000
_cell.angle_alpha   90.00
_cell.angle_beta   90.00
_cell.angle_gamma   90.00
#
_symmetry.space_group_name_H-M   'P 1'
#
loop_
_entity.id
_entity.type
_entity.pdbx_description
1 polymer ?
#
loop_
_entity_poly.entity_id
_entity_poly.type
_entity_poly.pdbx_seq_one_letter_code
_entity_poly.pdbx_strand_id
1 'polypeptide(L)'
;MPTHLVWFRRDLRLQDNLALAAACRDASARVLALYISTPAQWQAHDMAPRQAAFISAQLNALQAALQRKAFRCCFMKLADF
;
A
#
# COMPACT_ATOMS: atom_id res chain seq x y z
N MET A 1 -6.76 -22.38 1.31
CA MET A 1 -6.91 -21.06 0.64
C MET A 1 -5.53 -20.42 0.52
N PRO A 2 -5.02 -20.17 -0.70
CA PRO A 2 -3.79 -19.42 -0.89
C PRO A 2 -3.94 -17.99 -0.36
N THR A 3 -2.83 -17.38 0.05
CA THR A 3 -2.80 -15.96 0.47
C THR A 3 -1.94 -15.17 -0.51
N HIS A 4 -2.52 -14.16 -1.15
CA HIS A 4 -1.82 -13.24 -2.03
C HIS A 4 -1.50 -11.95 -1.28
N LEU A 5 -0.24 -11.52 -1.34
CA LEU A 5 0.21 -10.27 -0.74
C LEU A 5 0.44 -9.24 -1.84
N VAL A 6 -0.27 -8.12 -1.77
CA VAL A 6 -0.05 -6.97 -2.65
C VAL A 6 0.74 -5.93 -1.88
N TRP A 7 2.00 -5.74 -2.25
CA TRP A 7 2.87 -4.74 -1.66
C TRP A 7 2.77 -3.42 -2.42
N PHE A 8 2.03 -2.49 -1.84
CA PHE A 8 1.93 -1.11 -2.32
C PHE A 8 3.22 -0.35 -1.97
N ARG A 9 3.80 0.31 -2.97
CA ARG A 9 4.97 1.18 -2.83
C ARG A 9 4.63 2.58 -3.33
N ARG A 10 5.08 2.95 -4.52
CA ARG A 10 4.74 4.24 -5.15
C ARG A 10 3.33 4.24 -5.74
N ASP A 11 2.81 3.06 -6.05
CA ASP A 11 1.54 2.90 -6.75
C ASP A 11 0.37 2.77 -5.76
N LEU A 12 -0.07 3.89 -5.17
CA LEU A 12 -1.11 3.93 -4.14
C LEU A 12 -2.54 4.02 -4.69
N ARG A 13 -2.90 3.15 -5.65
CA ARG A 13 -4.23 3.16 -6.29
C ARG A 13 -4.86 1.78 -6.39
N LEU A 14 -6.19 1.74 -6.47
CA LEU A 14 -6.95 0.51 -6.72
C LEU A 14 -7.24 0.28 -8.19
N GLN A 15 -7.58 1.35 -8.91
CA GLN A 15 -7.95 1.30 -10.32
C GLN A 15 -6.69 1.15 -11.16
N ASP A 16 -6.76 0.26 -12.16
CA ASP A 16 -5.65 0.03 -13.09
C ASP A 16 -4.31 -0.27 -12.38
N ASN A 17 -4.39 -1.11 -11.34
CA ASN A 17 -3.23 -1.65 -10.65
C ASN A 17 -3.10 -3.13 -11.04
N LEU A 18 -2.15 -3.42 -11.95
CA LEU A 18 -1.96 -4.76 -12.51
C LEU A 18 -1.62 -5.80 -11.42
N ALA A 19 -0.84 -5.42 -10.42
CA ALA A 19 -0.47 -6.31 -9.32
C ALA A 19 -1.68 -6.67 -8.45
N LEU A 20 -2.51 -5.68 -8.11
CA LEU A 20 -3.75 -5.90 -7.38
C LEU A 20 -4.74 -6.72 -8.21
N ALA A 21 -4.90 -6.40 -9.50
CA ALA A 21 -5.78 -7.12 -10.40
C ALA A 21 -5.37 -8.60 -10.52
N ALA A 22 -4.07 -8.88 -10.65
CA ALA A 22 -3.53 -10.24 -10.68
C ALA A 22 -3.80 -11.00 -9.37
N ALA A 23 -3.55 -10.36 -8.21
CA ALA A 23 -3.81 -10.97 -6.90
C ALA A 23 -5.28 -11.30 -6.68
N CYS A 24 -6.20 -10.53 -7.27
CA CYS A 24 -7.64 -10.74 -7.16
C CYS A 24 -8.23 -11.71 -8.20
N ARG A 25 -7.43 -12.28 -9.13
CA ARG A 25 -7.95 -13.19 -10.17
C ARG A 25 -8.45 -14.51 -9.59
N ASP A 26 -7.83 -14.99 -8.53
CA ASP A 26 -8.25 -16.20 -7.82
C ASP A 26 -9.28 -15.84 -6.76
N ALA A 27 -10.55 -16.19 -7.02
CA ALA A 27 -11.66 -15.93 -6.09
C ALA A 27 -11.55 -16.72 -4.77
N SER A 28 -10.75 -17.79 -4.74
CA SER A 28 -10.51 -18.60 -3.53
C SER A 28 -9.33 -18.10 -2.68
N ALA A 29 -8.55 -17.16 -3.22
CA ALA A 29 -7.39 -16.60 -2.54
C ALA A 29 -7.81 -15.50 -1.56
N ARG A 30 -7.14 -15.47 -0.41
CA ARG A 30 -7.20 -14.32 0.50
C ARG A 30 -6.18 -13.28 0.07
N VAL A 31 -6.61 -12.06 -0.22
CA VAL A 31 -5.71 -10.96 -0.59
C VAL A 31 -5.42 -10.06 0.61
N LEU A 32 -4.14 -9.79 0.85
CA LEU A 32 -3.64 -8.88 1.88
C LEU A 32 -2.96 -7.68 1.22
N ALA A 33 -3.26 -6.48 1.70
CA ALA A 33 -2.57 -5.27 1.28
C ALA A 33 -1.48 -4.90 2.29
N LEU A 34 -0.27 -4.67 1.81
CA LEU A 34 0.88 -4.25 2.60
C LEU A 34 1.41 -2.91 2.10
N TYR A 35 1.71 -2.00 3.01
CA TYR A 35 2.54 -0.84 2.74
C TYR A 35 3.52 -0.62 3.88
N ILE A 36 4.76 -0.28 3.53
CA ILE A 36 5.83 -0.01 4.48
C ILE A 36 6.32 1.42 4.25
N SER A 37 6.16 2.27 5.27
CA SER A 37 6.75 3.61 5.28
C SER A 37 8.15 3.56 5.90
N THR A 38 9.10 4.26 5.27
CA THR A 38 10.47 4.49 5.82
C THR A 38 10.77 5.98 5.91
N PRO A 39 10.16 6.71 6.87
CA PRO A 39 10.36 8.15 6.96
C PRO A 39 11.81 8.58 7.19
N ALA A 40 12.61 7.77 7.90
CA ALA A 40 14.03 8.04 8.12
C ALA A 40 14.83 7.98 6.80
N GLN A 41 14.57 6.97 5.98
CA GLN A 41 15.15 6.87 4.64
C GLN A 41 14.68 8.01 3.73
N TRP A 42 13.40 8.36 3.74
CA TRP A 42 12.89 9.50 2.97
C TRP A 42 13.58 10.80 3.34
N GLN A 43 13.84 11.02 4.62
CA GLN A 43 14.59 12.17 5.10
C GLN A 43 16.05 12.14 4.64
N ALA A 44 16.71 10.97 4.68
CA ALA A 44 18.08 10.81 4.20
C ALA A 44 18.23 11.02 2.68
N HIS A 45 17.14 10.86 1.92
CA HIS A 45 17.08 11.13 0.48
C HIS A 45 16.46 12.51 0.15
N ASP A 46 16.44 13.44 1.10
CA ASP A 46 15.96 14.82 0.91
C ASP A 46 14.53 14.90 0.34
N MET A 47 13.67 13.96 0.71
CA MET A 47 12.27 13.99 0.28
C MET A 47 11.58 15.25 0.80
N ALA A 48 10.99 16.01 -0.12
CA ALA A 48 10.30 17.23 0.23
C ALA A 48 9.14 16.96 1.22
N PRO A 49 8.95 17.78 2.28
CA PRO A 49 7.86 17.61 3.23
C PRO A 49 6.47 17.57 2.58
N ARG A 50 6.27 18.35 1.50
CA ARG A 50 5.03 18.33 0.71
C ARG A 50 4.80 16.99 0.02
N GLN A 51 5.86 16.34 -0.47
CA GLN A 51 5.76 15.01 -1.08
C GLN A 51 5.40 13.96 -0.03
N ALA A 52 6.03 14.00 1.15
CA ALA A 52 5.69 13.10 2.25
C ALA A 52 4.23 13.28 2.71
N ALA A 53 3.75 14.52 2.83
CA ALA A 53 2.36 14.82 3.14
C ALA A 53 1.39 14.29 2.05
N PHE A 54 1.75 14.45 0.77
CA PHE A 54 0.96 13.94 -0.34
C PHE A 54 0.87 12.40 -0.35
N ILE A 55 1.98 11.71 -0.08
CA ILE A 55 2.01 10.25 0.08
C ILE A 55 1.12 9.82 1.25
N SER A 56 1.19 10.51 2.39
CA SER A 56 0.34 10.22 3.55
C SER A 56 -1.15 10.39 3.22
N ALA A 57 -1.52 11.44 2.50
CA ALA A 57 -2.90 11.68 2.09
C ALA A 57 -3.42 10.58 1.15
N GLN A 58 -2.61 10.18 0.16
CA GLN A 58 -2.95 9.07 -0.74
C GLN A 58 -3.06 7.73 -0.01
N LEU A 59 -2.16 7.47 0.95
CA LEU A 59 -2.18 6.24 1.74
C LEU A 59 -3.47 6.11 2.56
N ASN A 60 -3.91 7.21 3.18
CA ASN A 60 -5.16 7.26 3.94
C ASN A 60 -6.37 7.00 3.03
N ALA A 61 -6.39 7.61 1.84
CA ALA A 61 -7.44 7.37 0.85
C ALA A 61 -7.46 5.91 0.37
N LEU A 62 -6.29 5.32 0.10
CA LEU A 62 -6.15 3.92 -0.30
C LEU A 62 -6.64 2.98 0.80
N GLN A 63 -6.26 3.23 2.06
CA GLN A 63 -6.71 2.43 3.21
C GLN A 63 -8.24 2.44 3.32
N ALA A 64 -8.86 3.61 3.25
CA ALA A 64 -10.32 3.73 3.30
C ALA A 64 -10.99 2.98 2.14
N ALA A 65 -10.42 3.06 0.93
CA ALA A 65 -10.95 2.38 -0.24
C ALA A 65 -10.79 0.84 -0.16
N LEU A 66 -9.68 0.34 0.40
CA LEU A 66 -9.44 -1.08 0.65
C LEU A 66 -10.36 -1.65 1.72
N GLN A 67 -10.57 -0.91 2.82
CA GLN A 67 -11.48 -1.31 3.89
C GLN A 67 -12.93 -1.43 3.39
N ARG A 68 -13.37 -0.50 2.53
CA ARG A 68 -14.69 -0.59 1.86
C ARG A 68 -14.86 -1.84 1.00
N LYS A 69 -13.77 -2.43 0.50
CA LYS A 69 -13.77 -3.67 -0.27
C LYS A 69 -13.42 -4.90 0.58
N ALA A 70 -13.41 -4.76 1.90
CA ALA A 70 -13.12 -5.81 2.88
C ALA A 70 -11.72 -6.44 2.77
N PHE A 71 -10.74 -5.74 2.20
CA PHE A 71 -9.35 -6.19 2.24
C PHE A 71 -8.78 -6.02 3.65
N ARG A 72 -8.06 -7.04 4.15
CA ARG A 72 -7.20 -6.86 5.32
C ARG A 72 -5.97 -6.07 4.91
N CYS A 73 -5.67 -5.02 5.68
CA CYS A 73 -4.57 -4.12 5.40
C CYS A 73 -3.55 -4.14 6.54
N CYS A 74 -2.27 -4.16 6.19
CA CYS A 74 -1.15 -4.01 7.11
C CYS A 74 -0.31 -2.80 6.67
N PHE A 75 -0.38 -1.72 7.44
CA PHE A 75 0.42 -0.52 7.24
C PHE A 75 1.48 -0.46 8.33
N MET A 76 2.75 -0.57 7.94
CA MET A 76 3.88 -0.58 8.86
C MET A 76 4.74 0.67 8.67
N LYS A 77 5.36 1.10 9.77
CA LYS A 77 6.40 2.13 9.75
C LYS A 77 7.68 1.49 10.27
N LEU A 78 8.72 1.49 9.44
CA LEU A 78 10.03 0.95 9.76
C LEU A 78 11.09 2.06 9.65
N ALA A 79 12.23 1.83 10.29
CA ALA A 79 13.38 2.72 10.14
C ALA A 79 14.01 2.59 8.75
N ASP A 80 14.10 1.35 8.23
CA ASP A 80 14.62 1.00 6.92
C ASP A 80 14.02 -0.36 6.45
N PHE A 81 14.11 -0.70 5.15
CA PHE A 81 13.67 -2.00 4.59
C PHE A 81 14.56 -2.51 3.46
#